data_AF-A0A7V3MIE9-F1
#
_entry.id   AF-A0A7V3MIE9-F1
#
_cell.length_a   1.000
_cell.length_b   1.000
_cell.length_c   1.000
_cell.angle_alpha   90.00
_cell.angle_beta   90.00
_cell.angle_gamma   90.00
#
_symmetry.space_group_name_H-M   'P 1'
#
loop_
_entity.id
_entity.type
_entity.pdbx_description
1 polymer ?
#
loop_
_entity_poly.entity_id
_entity_poly.type
_entity_poly.pdbx_seq_one_letter_code
_entity_poly.pdbx_strand_id
1 'polypeptide(L)' 'MSTMVQIRNVPEGLVHELKARAAAHRMSLSDFLLARLGEIAEEPALDEVLDRLAALPRRDLGVAAVELVDEARSE' A
#
# COMPACT_ATOMS: atom_id res chain seq x y z
N MET A 1 7.06 19.10 -10.05
CA MET A 1 7.83 19.88 -9.05
C MET A 1 8.41 18.91 -8.05
N SER A 2 9.69 19.04 -7.68
CA SER A 2 10.28 18.20 -6.62
C SER A 2 10.01 18.85 -5.26
N THR A 3 9.51 18.08 -4.30
CA THR A 3 9.25 18.53 -2.93
C THR A 3 10.20 17.82 -1.99
N MET A 4 10.90 18.57 -1.13
CA MET A 4 11.81 18.02 -0.14
C MET A 4 11.08 17.76 1.17
N VAL A 5 11.22 16.55 1.72
CA VAL A 5 10.69 16.16 3.02
C VAL A 5 11.85 15.93 3.99
N GLN A 6 11.81 16.58 5.15
CA GLN A 6 12.78 16.37 6.23
C GLN A 6 12.12 15.63 7.40
N ILE A 7 12.69 14.50 7.81
CA ILE A 7 12.23 13.73 8.97
C ILE A 7 13.11 14.10 10.17
N ARG A 8 12.50 14.54 11.27
CA ARG A 8 13.19 14.98 12.50
C ARG A 8 13.06 13.95 13.62
N ASN A 9 13.97 14.03 14.58
CA ASN A 9 13.98 13.18 15.79
C ASN A 9 14.08 11.67 15.49
N VAL A 10 14.83 11.31 14.44
CA VAL A 10 15.06 9.90 14.09
C VAL A 10 16.11 9.31 15.04
N PRO A 11 15.83 8.20 15.73
CA PRO A 11 16.83 7.53 16.58
C PRO A 11 18.07 7.12 15.78
N GLU A 12 19.26 7.30 16.35
CA GLU A 12 20.51 6.99 15.64
C GLU A 12 20.61 5.53 15.20
N GLY A 13 20.16 4.59 16.05
CA GLY A 13 20.12 3.16 15.73
C GLY A 13 19.26 2.85 14.50
N LEU A 14 18.14 3.57 14.33
CA LEU A 14 17.27 3.42 13.18
C LEU A 14 17.94 3.92 11.90
N VAL A 15 18.62 5.08 11.95
CA VAL A 15 19.37 5.60 10.80
C VAL A 15 20.49 4.63 10.40
N HIS A 16 21.18 4.03 11.38
CA HIS A 16 22.24 3.07 11.12
C HIS A 16 21.73 1.84 10.37
N GLU A 17 20.63 1.26 10.85
CA GLU A 17 20.00 0.11 10.22
C GLU A 17 19.51 0.43 8.79
N LEU A 18 18.85 1.58 8.61
CA LEU A 18 18.35 2.00 7.29
C LEU A 18 19.49 2.24 6.30
N LYS A 19 20.64 2.78 6.75
CA LYS A 19 21.84 2.90 5.91
C LYS A 19 22.40 1.55 5.51
N ALA A 20 22.47 0.59 6.44
CA ALA A 20 22.94 -0.76 6.15
C ALA A 20 22.04 -1.44 5.10
N ARG A 21 20.71 -1.31 5.23
CA ARG A 21 19.75 -1.80 4.24
C ARG A 21 19.93 -1.10 2.89
N ALA A 22 20.01 0.23 2.85
CA ALA A 22 20.25 0.96 1.61
C ALA A 22 21.53 0.50 0.89
N ALA A 23 22.62 0.29 1.64
CA ALA A 23 23.88 -0.23 1.10
C ALA A 23 23.73 -1.65 0.52
N ALA A 24 22.99 -2.53 1.20
CA ALA A 24 22.70 -3.89 0.70
C ALA A 24 21.95 -3.87 -0.64
N HIS A 25 21.09 -2.87 -0.85
CA HIS A 25 20.36 -2.64 -2.10
C HIS A 25 21.14 -1.81 -3.13
N ARG A 26 22.39 -1.41 -2.84
CA ARG A 26 23.21 -0.49 -3.65
C ARG A 26 22.50 0.84 -3.96
N MET A 27 21.73 1.33 -3.00
CA MET A 27 20.99 2.59 -3.08
C MET A 27 21.60 3.62 -2.12
N SER A 28 21.44 4.90 -2.44
CA SER A 28 21.63 5.94 -1.43
C SER A 28 20.53 5.82 -0.36
N LEU A 29 20.78 6.34 0.86
CA LEU A 29 19.75 6.36 1.89
C LEU A 29 18.49 7.11 1.43
N SER A 30 18.66 8.21 0.69
CA SER A 30 17.54 9.01 0.18
C SER A 30 16.70 8.21 -0.82
N ASP A 31 17.34 7.50 -1.76
CA ASP A 31 16.64 6.71 -2.77
C ASP A 31 15.92 5.52 -2.14
N PHE A 32 16.58 4.86 -1.17
CA PHE A 32 15.98 3.76 -0.42
C PHE A 32 14.74 4.20 0.36
N LEU A 33 14.80 5.34 1.05
CA LEU A 33 13.65 5.88 1.77
C LEU A 33 12.53 6.33 0.83
N LEU A 34 12.88 6.96 -0.30
CA LEU A 34 11.90 7.39 -1.28
C LEU A 34 11.15 6.19 -1.87
N ALA A 35 11.86 5.11 -2.24
CA ALA A 35 11.24 3.88 -2.72
C ALA A 35 10.25 3.33 -1.69
N ARG A 36 10.66 3.26 -0.41
CA ARG A 36 9.79 2.74 0.65
C ARG A 36 8.58 3.63 0.95
N LEU A 37 8.74 4.96 0.84
CA LEU A 37 7.61 5.89 0.93
C LEU A 37 6.65 5.73 -0.25
N GLY A 38 7.17 5.43 -1.45
CA GLY A 38 6.36 5.09 -2.62
C GLY A 38 5.49 3.85 -2.38
N GLU A 39 6.10 2.77 -1.88
CA GLU A 39 5.38 1.53 -1.55
C GLU A 39 4.28 1.75 -0.50
N ILE A 40 4.49 2.64 0.47
CA ILE A 40 3.46 3.01 1.46
C ILE A 40 2.33 3.81 0.79
N ALA A 41 2.65 4.71 -0.13
CA ALA A 41 1.67 5.51 -0.84
C ALA A 41 0.88 4.73 -1.90
N GLU A 42 1.41 3.61 -2.38
CA GLU A 42 0.72 2.70 -3.30
C GLU A 42 -0.41 1.92 -2.62
N GLU A 43 -0.34 1.71 -1.30
CA GLU A 43 -1.39 1.03 -0.54
C GLU A 43 -2.47 2.06 -0.13
N PRO A 44 -3.64 2.09 -0.80
CA PRO A 44 -4.70 3.02 -0.41
C PRO A 44 -5.19 2.69 0.99
N ALA A 45 -5.51 3.73 1.77
CA ALA A 45 -6.11 3.52 3.08
C ALA A 45 -7.44 2.76 2.90
N LEU A 46 -7.78 1.88 3.85
CA LEU A 46 -9.01 1.08 3.78
C LEU A 46 -10.24 1.96 3.58
N ASP A 47 -10.32 3.09 4.27
CA ASP A 47 -11.43 4.04 4.15
C ASP A 47 -11.53 4.60 2.72
N GLU A 48 -10.40 4.92 2.07
CA GLU A 48 -10.40 5.35 0.66
C GLU A 48 -10.87 4.24 -0.28
N VAL A 49 -10.49 2.99 0.00
CA VAL A 49 -10.97 1.83 -0.77
C VAL A 49 -12.48 1.68 -0.60
N LEU A 50 -12.98 1.78 0.63
CA LEU A 50 -14.41 1.66 0.94
C LEU A 50 -15.22 2.78 0.27
N ASP A 51 -14.73 4.02 0.33
CA ASP A 51 -15.35 5.16 -0.34
C ASP A 51 -15.39 4.96 -1.86
N ARG A 52 -14.29 4.46 -2.45
CA ARG A 52 -14.24 4.13 -3.87
C ARG A 52 -15.23 3.03 -4.23
N LEU A 53 -15.34 1.97 -3.43
CA LEU A 53 -16.30 0.89 -3.65
C LEU A 53 -17.74 1.38 -3.53
N ALA A 54 -18.04 2.23 -2.55
CA ALA A 54 -19.37 2.82 -2.36
C ALA A 54 -19.78 3.71 -3.53
N ALA A 55 -18.82 4.37 -4.19
CA ALA A 55 -19.05 5.20 -5.37
C ALA A 55 -19.27 4.41 -6.67
N LEU A 56 -18.96 3.10 -6.70
CA LEU A 56 -19.16 2.29 -7.91
C LEU A 56 -20.66 2.02 -8.15
N PRO A 57 -21.12 2.07 -9.42
CA PRO A 57 -22.49 1.70 -9.73
C PRO A 57 -22.71 0.23 -9.42
N ARG A 58 -23.84 -0.07 -8.76
CA ARG A 58 -24.29 -1.45 -8.55
C ARG A 58 -24.50 -2.11 -9.91
N ARG A 59 -23.80 -3.22 -10.15
CA ARG A 59 -24.01 -4.04 -11.35
C ARG A 59 -25.01 -5.13 -11.03
N ASP A 60 -25.98 -5.29 -11.92
CA ASP A 60 -26.82 -6.47 -11.96
C ASP A 60 -26.01 -7.60 -12.63
N LEU A 61 -25.81 -8.68 -11.89
CA LEU A 61 -25.05 -9.84 -12.34
C LEU A 61 -25.96 -10.92 -12.95
N GLY A 62 -27.29 -10.74 -12.90
CA GLY A 62 -28.28 -11.70 -13.40
C GLY A 62 -28.39 -12.99 -12.58
N VAL A 63 -27.55 -13.16 -11.55
CA VAL A 63 -27.55 -14.30 -10.62
C VAL A 63 -27.34 -13.77 -9.20
N ALA A 64 -28.07 -14.33 -8.24
CA ALA A 64 -27.90 -13.97 -6.85
C ALA A 64 -26.61 -14.60 -6.31
N ALA A 65 -25.81 -13.83 -5.55
CA ALA A 65 -24.57 -14.31 -4.97
C ALA A 65 -24.76 -15.56 -4.08
N VAL A 66 -25.94 -15.71 -3.46
CA VAL A 66 -26.27 -16.88 -2.65
C VAL A 66 -26.34 -18.17 -3.48
N GLU A 67 -26.86 -18.11 -4.70
CA GLU A 67 -26.97 -19.27 -5.60
C GLU A 67 -25.58 -19.79 -5.97
N LEU A 68 -24.65 -18.87 -6.28
CA LEU A 68 -23.26 -19.21 -6.60
C LEU A 68 -22.52 -19.84 -5.41
N VAL A 69 -22.76 -19.36 -4.18
CA VAL A 69 -22.12 -19.89 -2.98
C VAL A 69 -22.66 -21.28 -2.63
N ASP A 70 -23.95 -21.51 -2.83
CA ASP A 70 -24.58 -22.81 -2.58
C ASP A 70 -24.12 -23.85 -3.61
N GLU A 71 -23.98 -23.47 -4.88
CA GLU A 71 -23.39 -24.32 -5.94
C GLU A 71 -21.96 -24.73 -5.57
N ALA A 72 -21.09 -23.76 -5.24
CA ALA A 72 -19.68 -24.03 -4.89
C ALA A 72 -19.50 -24.88 -3.61
N ARG A 73 -20.48 -24.88 -2.69
CA ARG A 73 -20.46 -25.71 -1.48
C ARG A 73 -21.02 -27.12 -1.69
N SER A 74 -21.71 -27.35 -2.80
CA SER A 74 -22.33 -28.62 -3.14
C SER A 74 -21.43 -29.52 -4.00
N GLU A 75 -20.28 -29.01 -4.47
CA GLU A 75 -19.14 -29.76 -5.03
C GLU A 75 -18.27 -30.39 -3.94
#